data_AF-A0A4Y2F8A8-F1
#
_entry.id   AF-A0A4Y2F8A8-F1
#
_cell.length_a   1.000
_cell.length_b   1.000
_cell.length_c   1.000
_cell.angle_alpha   90.00
_cell.angle_beta   90.00
_cell.angle_gamma   90.00
#
_symmetry.space_group_name_H-M   'P 1'
#
loop_
_entity.id
_entity.type
_entity.pdbx_description
1 polymer ?
#
loop_
_entity_poly.entity_id
_entity_poly.type
_entity_poly.pdbx_seq_one_letter_code
_entity_poly.pdbx_strand_id
1 'polypeptide(L)'
;MEFSLKTPEGFYGRIYTYGFYDTCFYDGNGGNVNVLRISRANGFPRCGTQQYGDVITNIVVVQFNDYVQTSRDKKYNLTCYFSGPGEAVVTSNYLDTRTDG
;
A
#
# COMPACT_ATOMS: atom_id res chain seq x y z
N MET A 1 3.80 1.88 -0.98
CA MET A 1 2.46 2.47 -0.76
C MET A 1 2.32 2.79 0.71
N GLU A 2 1.48 3.74 1.06
CA GLU A 2 1.23 4.12 2.45
C GLU A 2 -0.28 4.22 2.68
N PHE A 3 -0.75 3.65 3.79
CA PHE A 3 -2.13 3.77 4.27
C PHE A 3 -2.12 4.51 5.61
N SER A 4 -2.89 5.59 5.71
CA SER A 4 -2.95 6.43 6.90
C SER A 4 -4.38 6.47 7.44
N LEU A 5 -4.55 5.96 8.66
CA LEU A 5 -5.82 5.96 9.38
C LEU A 5 -5.85 7.13 10.36
N LYS A 6 -6.91 7.95 10.27
CA LYS A 6 -7.19 9.02 11.25
C LYS A 6 -8.43 8.69 12.06
N THR A 7 -8.30 8.69 13.38
CA THR A 7 -9.41 8.45 14.31
C THR A 7 -9.53 9.61 15.32
N PRO A 8 -10.76 10.00 15.71
CA PRO A 8 -10.95 11.07 16.68
C PRO A 8 -10.57 10.66 18.12
N GLU A 9 -10.83 9.40 18.50
CA GLU A 9 -10.68 8.88 19.87
C GLU A 9 -9.37 8.08 20.09
N GLY A 10 -8.40 8.21 19.19
CA GLY A 10 -7.22 7.34 19.15
C GLY A 10 -7.53 5.96 18.56
N PHE A 11 -6.49 5.16 18.32
CA PHE A 11 -6.62 3.82 17.74
C PHE A 11 -5.72 2.84 18.50
N TYR A 12 -6.33 1.77 19.02
CA TYR A 12 -5.66 0.69 19.76
C TYR A 12 -5.79 -0.67 19.09
N GLY A 13 -6.36 -0.68 17.89
CA GLY A 13 -6.53 -1.90 17.12
C GLY A 13 -5.29 -2.22 16.28
N ARG A 14 -5.46 -3.08 15.28
CA ARG A 14 -4.41 -3.43 14.32
C ARG A 14 -4.83 -3.06 12.89
N ILE A 15 -3.88 -2.52 12.15
CA ILE A 15 -3.98 -2.31 10.70
C ILE A 15 -3.04 -3.33 10.05
N TYR A 16 -3.51 -4.11 9.07
CA TYR A 16 -2.66 -5.10 8.40
C TYR A 16 -3.08 -5.33 6.96
N THR A 17 -2.18 -5.86 6.13
CA THR A 17 -2.54 -6.28 4.77
C THR A 17 -3.20 -7.65 4.78
N TYR A 18 -4.23 -7.83 3.94
CA TYR A 18 -5.06 -9.03 3.93
C TYR A 18 -4.23 -10.29 3.66
N GLY A 19 -4.26 -11.25 4.60
CA GLY A 19 -3.48 -12.48 4.55
C GLY A 19 -2.06 -12.37 5.14
N PHE A 20 -1.63 -11.19 5.60
CA PHE A 20 -0.29 -10.91 6.14
C PHE A 20 -0.37 -10.22 7.51
N TYR A 21 -1.09 -10.86 8.44
CA TYR A 21 -1.41 -10.31 9.77
C TYR A 21 -0.19 -10.13 10.68
N ASP A 22 0.83 -10.98 10.52
CA ASP A 22 2.02 -11.10 11.37
C ASP A 22 3.27 -10.45 10.76
N THR A 23 3.19 -10.02 9.51
CA THR A 23 4.34 -9.59 8.70
C THR A 23 4.21 -8.16 8.20
N CYS A 24 3.00 -7.73 7.85
CA CYS A 24 2.73 -6.40 7.33
C CYS A 24 1.59 -5.74 8.10
N PHE A 25 1.91 -5.34 9.34
CA PHE A 25 0.96 -4.77 10.27
C PHE A 25 1.49 -3.50 10.95
N TYR A 26 0.56 -2.78 11.53
CA TYR A 26 0.79 -1.66 12.44
C TYR A 26 -0.14 -1.84 13.64
N ASP A 27 0.44 -1.80 14.84
CA ASP A 27 -0.30 -1.84 16.11
C ASP A 27 -0.61 -0.42 16.57
N GLY A 28 -1.89 -0.17 16.79
CA GLY A 28 -2.41 1.08 17.32
C GLY A 28 -1.87 1.34 18.72
N ASN A 29 -1.35 2.53 18.93
CA ASN A 29 -0.73 2.97 20.18
C ASN A 29 -1.54 4.05 20.91
N GLY A 30 -2.82 4.21 20.54
CA GLY A 30 -3.69 5.29 21.02
C GLY A 30 -3.54 6.60 20.24
N GLY A 31 -2.67 6.66 19.23
CA GLY A 31 -2.51 7.81 18.36
C GLY A 31 -3.74 8.07 17.49
N ASN A 32 -3.98 9.34 17.17
CA ASN A 32 -5.07 9.76 16.29
C ASN A 32 -4.70 9.63 14.81
N VAL A 33 -3.41 9.42 14.49
CA VAL A 33 -2.91 9.21 13.13
C VAL A 33 -1.98 8.01 13.14
N ASN A 34 -2.33 6.98 12.36
CA ASN A 34 -1.67 5.68 12.36
C ASN A 34 -1.31 5.32 10.93
N VAL A 35 -0.07 4.91 10.68
CA VAL A 35 0.47 4.79 9.33
C VAL A 35 1.01 3.37 9.11
N LEU A 36 0.47 2.68 8.12
CA LEU A 36 0.98 1.41 7.62
C LEU A 36 1.70 1.62 6.28
N ARG A 37 2.99 1.30 6.24
CA ARG A 37 3.78 1.29 5.01
C ARG A 37 3.73 -0.10 4.38
N ILE A 38 3.34 -0.15 3.12
CA ILE A 38 3.08 -1.39 2.38
C ILE A 38 4.10 -1.49 1.24
N SER A 39 4.80 -2.61 1.22
CA SER A 39 5.79 -2.92 0.18
C SER A 39 5.13 -3.13 -1.18
N ARG A 40 5.89 -2.96 -2.27
CA ARG A 40 5.46 -3.31 -3.63
C ARG A 40 5.37 -4.82 -3.84
N ALA A 41 4.84 -5.29 -4.97
CA ALA A 41 4.62 -6.72 -5.23
C ALA A 41 5.86 -7.60 -5.02
N ASN A 42 7.03 -7.15 -5.48
CA ASN A 42 8.32 -7.81 -5.28
C ASN A 42 9.16 -7.17 -4.16
N GLY A 43 8.52 -6.45 -3.24
CA GLY A 43 9.19 -5.81 -2.11
C GLY A 43 9.38 -6.76 -0.94
N PHE A 44 10.25 -6.35 -0.01
CA PHE A 44 10.45 -7.02 1.28
C PHE A 44 10.06 -6.06 2.43
N PRO A 45 9.30 -6.52 3.45
CA PRO A 45 8.64 -7.83 3.54
C PRO A 45 7.57 -8.01 2.46
N ARG A 46 7.14 -9.25 2.17
CA ARG A 46 6.05 -9.50 1.23
C ARG A 46 4.72 -9.16 1.90
N CYS A 47 3.99 -8.16 1.38
CA CYS A 47 2.72 -7.70 1.97
C CYS A 47 1.47 -8.02 1.14
N GLY A 48 1.58 -8.93 0.17
CA GLY A 48 0.45 -9.31 -0.69
C GLY A 48 0.06 -8.28 -1.75
N THR A 49 0.90 -7.28 -1.99
CA THR A 49 0.66 -6.28 -3.03
C THR A 49 0.65 -6.95 -4.40
N GLN A 50 -0.38 -6.68 -5.18
CA GLN A 50 -0.46 -7.12 -6.57
C GLN A 50 -0.09 -5.96 -7.48
N GLN A 51 0.59 -6.25 -8.58
CA GLN A 51 0.96 -5.27 -9.59
C GLN A 51 0.50 -5.76 -10.95
N TYR A 52 -0.28 -4.93 -11.65
CA TYR A 52 -0.74 -5.16 -13.01
C TYR A 52 -0.36 -3.95 -13.85
N GLY A 53 0.75 -4.06 -14.59
CA GLY A 53 1.35 -2.93 -15.31
C GLY A 53 1.73 -1.80 -14.35
N ASP A 54 1.14 -0.62 -14.59
CA ASP A 54 1.36 0.61 -13.80
C ASP A 54 0.44 0.71 -12.58
N VAL A 55 -0.43 -0.27 -12.37
CA VAL A 55 -1.37 -0.31 -11.25
C VAL A 55 -0.82 -1.20 -10.14
N ILE A 56 -0.76 -0.69 -8.93
CA ILE A 56 -0.45 -1.47 -7.73
C ILE A 56 -1.66 -1.45 -6.79
N THR A 57 -2.03 -2.63 -6.29
CA THR A 57 -3.19 -2.77 -5.40
C THR A 57 -2.88 -3.63 -4.18
N ASN A 58 -3.55 -3.33 -3.08
CA ASN A 58 -3.49 -4.09 -1.84
C ASN A 58 -4.82 -3.97 -1.08
N ILE A 59 -5.13 -4.94 -0.23
CA ILE A 59 -6.30 -4.89 0.64
C ILE A 59 -5.80 -4.69 2.07
N VAL A 60 -6.18 -3.57 2.69
CA VAL A 60 -5.86 -3.29 4.10
C VAL A 60 -7.07 -3.58 4.96
N VAL A 61 -6.85 -4.28 6.06
CA VAL A 61 -7.83 -4.53 7.10
C VAL A 61 -7.51 -3.65 8.30
N VAL A 62 -8.53 -2.95 8.79
CA VAL A 62 -8.50 -2.20 10.05
C VAL A 62 -9.40 -2.95 11.02
N GLN A 63 -8.81 -3.44 12.10
CA GLN A 63 -9.48 -4.21 13.14
C GLN A 63 -9.37 -3.46 14.46
N PHE A 64 -10.48 -3.20 15.15
CA PHE A 64 -10.50 -2.45 16.42
C PHE A 64 -10.39 -3.35 17.66
N ASN A 65 -10.62 -4.65 17.52
CA ASN A 65 -10.53 -5.63 18.60
C ASN A 65 -9.83 -6.89 18.10
N ASP A 66 -8.83 -7.40 18.83
CA ASP A 66 -8.01 -8.53 18.38
C ASP A 66 -8.76 -9.87 18.28
N TYR A 67 -9.84 -10.04 19.04
CA TYR A 67 -10.53 -11.33 19.19
C TYR A 67 -11.83 -11.42 18.40
N VAL A 68 -12.54 -10.30 18.26
CA VAL A 68 -13.88 -10.29 17.64
C VAL A 68 -13.94 -9.32 16.48
N GLN A 69 -14.47 -9.80 15.35
CA GLN A 69 -14.81 -8.93 14.24
C GLN A 69 -16.09 -8.17 14.55
N THR A 70 -16.03 -6.85 14.46
CA THR A 70 -17.17 -5.97 14.73
C THR A 70 -17.56 -5.21 13.47
N SER A 71 -18.72 -4.57 13.48
CA SER A 71 -19.15 -3.68 12.39
C SER A 71 -18.24 -2.46 12.20
N ARG A 72 -17.37 -2.17 13.19
CA ARG A 72 -16.35 -1.10 13.12
C ARG A 72 -15.15 -1.51 12.28
N ASP A 73 -14.90 -2.80 12.10
CA ASP A 73 -13.78 -3.26 11.29
C ASP A 73 -14.07 -3.01 9.82
N LYS A 74 -13.02 -2.63 9.08
CA LYS A 74 -13.14 -2.21 7.68
C LYS A 74 -12.05 -2.84 6.83
N LYS A 75 -12.41 -3.14 5.59
CA LYS A 75 -11.47 -3.52 4.54
C LYS A 75 -11.42 -2.39 3.52
N TYR A 76 -10.22 -1.95 3.19
CA TYR A 76 -9.95 -0.91 2.21
C TYR A 76 -9.18 -1.51 1.03
N ASN A 77 -9.74 -1.40 -0.17
CA ASN A 77 -9.03 -1.72 -1.39
C ASN A 77 -8.20 -0.51 -1.79
N LEU A 78 -6.90 -0.55 -1.54
CA LEU A 78 -5.97 0.47 -2.01
C LEU A 78 -5.55 0.17 -3.43
N THR A 79 -5.60 1.21 -4.26
CA THR A 79 -5.07 1.19 -5.62
C THR A 79 -4.26 2.46 -5.83
N CYS A 80 -3.02 2.31 -6.28
CA CYS A 80 -2.16 3.41 -6.68
C CYS A 80 -1.69 3.20 -8.12
N TYR A 81 -1.43 4.30 -8.83
CA TYR A 81 -0.94 4.31 -10.20
C TYR A 81 0.48 4.88 -10.21
N PHE A 82 1.39 4.26 -10.96
CA PHE A 82 2.78 4.75 -11.11
C PHE A 82 2.89 5.95 -12.03
N SER A 83 2.01 6.04 -13.02
CA SER A 83 1.85 7.17 -13.93
C SER A 83 0.54 7.88 -13.60
N GLY A 84 0.60 9.21 -13.50
CA GLY A 84 -0.62 10.02 -13.40
C GLY A 84 -1.44 9.93 -14.70
N PRO A 85 -2.77 10.11 -14.66
CA PRO A 85 -3.54 10.28 -15.88
C PRO A 85 -3.01 11.50 -16.66
N GLY A 86 -2.28 11.25 -17.75
CA GLY A 86 -1.67 12.29 -18.61
C GLY A 86 -0.14 12.35 -18.62
N GLU A 87 0.58 11.51 -17.86
CA GLU A 87 2.04 11.43 -17.98
C GLU A 87 2.45 10.59 -19.20
N ALA A 88 3.08 11.23 -20.18
CA ALA A 88 3.56 10.57 -21.38
C ALA A 88 4.70 9.58 -21.03
N VAL A 89 4.51 8.31 -21.39
CA VAL A 89 5.57 7.30 -21.35
C VAL A 89 6.62 7.66 -22.40
N VAL A 90 7.72 8.31 -21.99
CA VAL A 90 8.84 8.59 -22.89
C VAL A 90 9.67 7.32 -23.04
N THR A 91 9.39 6.53 -24.07
CA THR A 91 10.32 5.48 -24.52
C THR A 91 11.46 6.14 -25.29
N SER A 92 12.66 6.20 -24.71
CA SER A 92 13.85 6.58 -25.46
C SER A 92 14.25 5.44 -26.40
N ASN A 93 14.04 5.59 -27.70
CA ASN A 93 14.73 4.76 -28.69
C ASN A 93 16.20 5.21 -28.71
N TYR A 94 17.11 4.25 -28.54
CA TYR A 94 18.56 4.44 -28.63
C TYR A 94 18.92 4.97 -30.03
N LEU A 95 19.35 6.23 -30.12
CA LEU A 95 19.96 6.80 -31.32
C LEU A 95 21.44 6.41 -31.30
N ASP A 96 21.78 5.32 -31.99
CA ASP A 96 23.16 5.10 -32.41
C ASP A 96 23.41 5.95 -33.65
N THR A 97 24.19 7.02 -33.50
CA THR A 97 24.81 7.70 -34.64
C THR A 97 26.28 7.95 -34.32
N ARG A 98 27.09 6.90 -34.41
CA ARG A 98 28.49 7.05 -34.84
C ARG A 98 28.53 7.14 -36.37
N THR A 99 28.60 8.36 -36.88
CA THR A 99 29.26 8.64 -38.16
C THR A 99 30.64 9.19 -37.83
N ASP A 100 31.65 8.32 -37.91
CA ASP A 100 33.06 8.71 -37.94
C ASP A 100 33.34 9.50 -39.23
N GLY A 101 34.26 10.46 -39.11
CA GLY A 101 34.53 11.55 -40.05
C GLY A 101 35.28 11.21 -41.32
#